data_AF-A0A2M9ZJ61-F1
#
_entry.id   AF-A0A2M9ZJ61-F1
#
_cell.length_a   1.000
_cell.length_b   1.000
_cell.length_c   1.000
_cell.angle_alpha   90.00
_cell.angle_beta   90.00
_cell.angle_gamma   90.00
#
_symmetry.space_group_name_H-M   'P 1'
#
loop_
_entity.id
_entity.type
_entity.pdbx_description
1 polymer ?
#
loop_
_entity_poly.entity_id
_entity_poly.type
_entity_poly.pdbx_seq_one_letter_code
_entity_poly.pdbx_strand_id
1 'polypeptide(L)' 'MVGIIVKEGESIESALKRFKRDCANAGIMSEIKRREFYEKPSIKKKKALESAKRKLEKKKRLFSRKDRG' A
#
# COMPACT_ATOMS: atom_id res chain seq x y z
N MET A 1 11.28 -9.40 -4.49
CA MET A 1 11.94 -9.45 -3.17
C MET A 1 12.28 -8.02 -2.79
N VAL A 2 11.88 -7.56 -1.59
CA VAL A 2 12.19 -6.20 -1.14
C VAL A 2 13.53 -6.25 -0.40
N GLY A 3 14.43 -5.33 -0.74
CA GLY A 3 15.73 -5.17 -0.10
C GLY A 3 16.12 -3.70 -0.10
N ILE A 4 16.91 -3.29 0.88
CA ILE A 4 17.43 -1.93 0.98
C ILE A 4 18.94 -1.96 1.08
N ILE A 5 19.58 -0.96 0.47
CA ILE A 5 21.01 -0.70 0.64
C ILE A 5 21.14 0.33 1.75
N VAL A 6 21.93 -0.02 2.78
CA VAL A 6 22.26 0.87 3.90
C VAL A 6 23.31 1.85 3.41
N LYS A 7 23.10 3.15 3.65
CA LYS A 7 24.05 4.19 3.24
C LYS A 7 25.12 4.37 4.31
N GLU A 8 26.31 4.84 3.90
CA GLU A 8 27.36 5.21 4.83
C GLU A 8 26.88 6.35 5.76
N GLY A 9 27.08 6.18 7.07
CA GLY A 9 26.61 7.10 8.10
C GLY A 9 25.11 7.01 8.44
N GLU A 10 24.37 6.07 7.86
CA GLU A 10 22.95 5.87 8.20
C GLU A 10 22.77 5.05 9.48
N SER A 11 21.85 5.47 10.35
CA SER A 11 21.45 4.66 11.51
C SER A 11 20.65 3.43 11.08
N ILE A 12 20.84 2.33 11.82
CA ILE A 12 20.12 1.07 11.59
C ILE A 12 18.60 1.29 11.65
N GLU A 13 18.11 2.14 12.57
CA GLU A 13 16.68 2.46 12.67
C GLU A 13 16.12 3.13 11.42
N SER A 14 16.88 4.06 10.81
CA SER A 14 16.48 4.72 9.56
C SER A 14 16.36 3.69 8.43
N ALA A 15 17.35 2.80 8.31
CA ALA A 15 17.31 1.72 7.33
C ALA A 15 16.08 0.83 7.55
N LEU A 16 15.84 0.36 8.78
CA LEU A 16 14.67 -0.46 9.12
C LEU A 16 13.34 0.23 8.78
N LYS A 17 13.23 1.56 9.02
CA LYS A 17 12.04 2.33 8.67
C LYS A 17 11.81 2.36 7.15
N ARG A 18 12.87 2.53 6.36
CA ARG A 18 12.79 2.47 4.87
C ARG A 18 12.36 1.09 4.41
N PHE A 19 12.95 0.03 4.96
CA PHE A 19 12.58 -1.34 4.64
C PHE A 19 11.10 -1.63 4.95
N LYS A 20 10.62 -1.24 6.13
CA LYS A 20 9.19 -1.39 6.50
C LYS A 20 8.28 -0.66 5.52
N ARG A 21 8.65 0.55 5.11
CA ARG A 21 7.91 1.33 4.11
C ARG A 21 7.89 0.64 2.75
N ASP A 22 9.01 0.10 2.30
CA ASP A 22 9.11 -0.58 1.01
C ASP A 22 8.32 -1.89 1.01
N CYS A 23 8.33 -2.65 2.11
CA CYS A 23 7.46 -3.81 2.31
C CYS A 23 5.95 -3.45 2.27
N ALA A 24 5.59 -2.31 2.86
CA ALA A 24 4.21 -1.81 2.82
C ALA A 24 3.82 -1.34 1.41
N ASN A 25 4.70 -0.64 0.71
CA ASN A 25 4.51 -0.16 -0.66
C ASN A 25 4.39 -1.33 -1.66
N ALA A 26 5.22 -2.36 -1.49
CA ALA A 26 5.16 -3.60 -2.27
C ALA A 26 3.89 -4.42 -1.97
N GLY A 27 3.12 -4.06 -0.94
CA GLY A 27 1.86 -4.73 -0.61
C GLY A 27 2.04 -6.13 -0.02
N ILE A 28 3.25 -6.50 0.40
CA ILE A 28 3.57 -7.86 0.90
C ILE A 28 2.64 -8.25 2.05
N MET A 29 2.42 -7.33 3.00
CA MET A 29 1.52 -7.58 4.14
C MET A 29 0.06 -7.79 3.71
N SER A 30 -0.41 -7.07 2.70
CA SER A 30 -1.76 -7.25 2.14
C SER A 30 -1.87 -8.57 1.39
N GLU A 31 -0.80 -8.99 0.72
CA GLU A 31 -0.73 -10.25 0.00
C GLU A 31 -0.72 -11.46 0.92
N ILE A 32 0.05 -11.43 2.01
CA ILE A 32 0.04 -12.46 3.05
C ILE A 32 -1.41 -12.64 3.55
N LYS A 33 -2.05 -11.56 4.00
CA LYS A 33 -3.44 -11.60 4.49
C LYS A 33 -4.44 -12.13 3.48
N ARG A 34 -4.24 -11.84 2.19
CA ARG A 34 -5.10 -12.35 1.10
C ARG A 34 -4.90 -13.84 0.85
N ARG A 35 -3.72 -14.37 1.13
CA ARG A 35 -3.34 -15.78 0.90
C ARG A 35 -3.54 -16.67 2.13
N GLU A 36 -3.72 -16.09 3.32
CA GLU A 36 -3.97 -16.83 4.58
C GLU A 36 -5.16 -17.79 4.48
N PHE A 37 -6.18 -17.47 3.68
CA PHE A 37 -7.35 -18.31 3.48
C PHE A 37 -7.87 -18.21 2.04
N TYR A 38 -8.56 -19.26 1.58
CA TYR A 38 -9.23 -19.22 0.29
C TYR A 38 -10.39 -18.23 0.30
N GLU A 39 -10.32 -17.24 -0.59
CA GLU A 39 -11.40 -16.30 -0.83
C GLU A 39 -12.08 -16.61 -2.18
N LYS A 40 -13.40 -16.83 -2.15
CA LYS A 40 -14.21 -17.08 -3.34
C LYS A 40 -14.05 -15.96 -4.37
N PRO A 41 -14.05 -16.25 -5.69
CA PRO A 41 -13.85 -15.25 -6.75
C PRO A 41 -14.81 -14.05 -6.67
N SER A 42 -16.07 -14.28 -6.27
CA SER A 42 -17.06 -13.21 -6.11
C SER A 42 -16.66 -12.19 -5.03
N ILE A 43 -16.13 -12.67 -3.89
CA ILE A 43 -15.68 -11.80 -2.80
C ILE A 43 -14.43 -11.02 -3.20
N LYS A 44 -13.48 -11.67 -3.89
CA LYS A 44 -12.30 -11.00 -4.49
C LYS A 44 -12.72 -9.86 -5.41
N LYS A 45 -13.67 -10.11 -6.32
CA LYS A 45 -14.21 -9.09 -7.25
C LYS A 45 -14.88 -7.94 -6.49
N LYS A 46 -15.72 -8.24 -5.48
CA LYS A 46 -16.37 -7.23 -4.66
C LYS A 46 -15.37 -6.33 -3.94
N LYS A 47 -14.38 -6.92 -3.25
CA LYS A 47 -13.32 -6.17 -2.55
C LYS A 47 -12.49 -5.30 -3.50
N ALA A 48 -12.17 -5.81 -4.70
CA ALA A 48 -11.45 -5.04 -5.71
C ALA A 48 -12.23 -3.78 -6.14
N LEU A 49 -13.53 -3.93 -6.45
CA LEU A 49 -14.40 -2.82 -6.82
C LEU A 49 -14.55 -1.78 -5.70
N GLU A 50 -14.76 -2.22 -4.46
CA GLU A 50 -14.83 -1.32 -3.30
C GLU A 50 -13.52 -0.54 -3.11
N SER A 51 -12.37 -1.20 -3.25
CA SER A 51 -11.07 -0.55 -3.15
C SER A 51 -10.85 0.49 -4.25
N ALA A 52 -11.30 0.21 -5.48
CA ALA A 52 -11.22 1.13 -6.61
C ALA A 52 -12.12 2.36 -6.40
N LYS A 53 -13.36 2.15 -5.96
CA LYS A 53 -14.29 3.25 -5.59
C LYS A 53 -13.68 4.15 -4.53
N ARG A 54 -13.16 3.59 -3.43
CA ARG A 54 -12.51 4.37 -2.36
C ARG A 54 -11.32 5.19 -2.87
N LYS A 55 -10.50 4.62 -3.77
CA LYS A 55 -9.39 5.34 -4.42
C LYS A 55 -9.87 6.51 -5.28
N LEU A 56 -10.93 6.31 -6.06
CA LEU A 56 -11.52 7.36 -6.89
C LEU A 56 -12.08 8.51 -6.04
N GLU A 57 -12.85 8.20 -5.00
CA GLU A 57 -13.41 9.21 -4.10
C GLU A 57 -12.31 10.01 -3.39
N LYS A 58 -11.22 9.35 -2.96
CA LYS A 58 -10.05 10.05 -2.41
C LYS A 58 -9.41 11.00 -3.42
N LYS A 59 -9.28 10.59 -4.69
CA LYS A 59 -8.75 11.45 -5.77
C LYS A 59 -9.66 12.65 -6.04
N LYS A 60 -10.98 12.45 -6.13
CA LYS A 60 -11.96 13.53 -6.30
C LYS A 60 -11.86 14.57 -5.18
N ARG A 61 -11.77 14.12 -3.92
CA ARG A 61 -11.60 15.01 -2.76
C ARG A 61 -10.28 15.79 -2.77
N LEU A 62 -9.20 15.18 -3.28
CA LEU A 62 -7.92 15.85 -3.44
C LEU A 62 -7.98 16.90 -4.55
N PHE A 63 -8.61 16.57 -5.68
CA PHE A 63 -8.80 17.49 -6.81
C PHE A 63 -9.65 18.70 -6.41
N SER A 64 -10.81 18.49 -5.79
CA SER A 64 -11.67 19.58 -5.31
C SER A 64 -11.07 20.42 -4.17
N ARG A 65 -10.00 19.96 -3.52
CA ARG A 65 -9.21 20.79 -2.59
C ARG A 65 -8.19 21.67 -3.33
N LYS A 66 -7.66 21.18 -4.46
CA LYS A 66 -6.69 21.91 -5.28
C LYS A 66 -7.34 23.02 -6.08
N ASP A 67 -8.56 22.83 -6.57
CA ASP A 67 -9.28 23.87 -7.34
C ASP A 67 -9.83 25.02 -6.47
N ARG A 68 -9.70 24.92 -5.13
CA ARG A 68 -10.17 25.92 -4.16
C ARG A 68 -9.06 26.84 -3.63
N GLY A 69 -7.83 26.73 -4.14
CA GLY A 69 -6.70 27.61 -3.83
C GLY A 69 -6.06 28.13 -5.10
#